data_AF-A0A1Q2CK61-F1
#
_entry.id   AF-A0A1Q2CK61-F1
#
_cell.length_a   1.000
_cell.length_b   1.000
_cell.length_c   1.000
_cell.angle_alpha   90.00
_cell.angle_beta   90.00
_cell.angle_gamma   90.00
#
_symmetry.space_group_name_H-M   'P 1'
#
loop_
_entity.id
_entity.type
_entity.pdbx_description
1 polymer ?
#
loop_
_entity_poly.entity_id
_entity_poly.type
_entity_poly.pdbx_seq_one_letter_code
_entity_poly.pdbx_strand_id
1 'polypeptide(L)'
;MLRGYLVEGLGGAQFSTQDVIADVRAHADSPDQGRWPSGATDPVPVVLAALDPANPYGSVLAWPEHDSARPSRAAGAIVVLADGVLLAHLTRGGRVLTVFGEDREETAALVVSALRSAVAEGRMRRLRIEEVDGERVGSSGLEATMLAAGARLTPKGVTIEAPHA
;
A
#
# COMPACT_ATOMS: atom_id res chain seq x y z
N MET A 1 -1.69 -22.32 26.93
CA MET A 1 -1.61 -21.69 25.59
C MET A 1 -1.97 -22.72 24.55
N LEU A 2 -2.79 -22.33 23.58
CA LEU A 2 -3.21 -23.19 22.47
C LEU A 2 -2.29 -22.95 21.27
N ARG A 3 -2.08 -23.99 20.46
CA ARG A 3 -1.43 -23.85 19.15
C ARG A 3 -2.46 -23.41 18.12
N GLY A 4 -2.16 -22.36 17.39
CA GLY A 4 -2.93 -21.90 16.24
C GLY A 4 -2.13 -22.02 14.94
N TYR A 5 -2.84 -22.21 13.83
CA TYR A 5 -2.33 -21.93 12.50
C TYR A 5 -3.09 -20.70 12.01
N LEU A 6 -2.43 -19.54 12.04
CA LEU A 6 -3.07 -18.23 11.79
C LEU A 6 -2.46 -17.54 10.56
N VAL A 7 -1.17 -17.77 10.31
CA VAL A 7 -0.47 -17.25 9.13
C VAL A 7 0.07 -18.43 8.33
N GLU A 8 -0.34 -18.53 7.07
CA GLU A 8 0.16 -19.53 6.14
C GLU A 8 1.67 -19.36 5.93
N GLY A 9 2.42 -20.45 5.85
CA GLY A 9 3.88 -20.43 5.70
C GLY A 9 4.69 -20.15 6.96
N LEU A 10 4.06 -19.65 8.05
CA LEU A 10 4.69 -19.60 9.37
C LEU A 10 4.32 -20.86 10.17
N GLY A 11 5.32 -21.58 10.68
CA GLY A 11 5.12 -22.86 11.37
C GLY A 11 4.10 -22.78 12.51
N GLY A 12 3.42 -23.89 12.79
CA GLY A 12 2.33 -23.99 13.79
C GLY A 12 2.74 -23.81 15.26
N ALA A 13 3.93 -23.28 15.54
CA ALA A 13 4.40 -22.90 16.87
C ALA A 13 3.94 -21.49 17.26
N GLN A 14 2.72 -21.11 16.88
CA GLN A 14 2.11 -19.84 17.25
C GLN A 14 1.23 -20.11 18.47
N PHE A 15 1.59 -19.52 19.61
CA PHE A 15 0.93 -19.77 20.88
C PHE A 15 0.26 -18.50 21.37
N SER A 16 -1.01 -18.63 21.76
CA SER A 16 -1.73 -17.55 22.45
C SER A 16 -2.80 -18.13 23.39
N THR A 17 -3.56 -17.26 24.05
CA THR A 17 -4.74 -17.64 24.84
C THR A 17 -5.91 -17.98 23.91
N GLN A 18 -6.91 -18.70 24.44
CA GLN A 18 -8.10 -19.08 23.67
C GLN A 18 -8.86 -17.85 23.15
N ASP A 19 -9.01 -16.83 24.00
CA ASP A 19 -9.74 -15.61 23.66
C ASP A 19 -9.05 -14.83 22.53
N VAL A 20 -7.71 -14.74 22.56
CA VAL A 20 -6.94 -14.09 21.49
C VAL A 20 -7.02 -14.88 20.18
N ILE A 21 -7.00 -16.22 20.22
CA ILE A 21 -7.18 -17.03 19.01
C ILE A 21 -8.58 -16.85 18.43
N ALA A 22 -9.61 -16.77 19.28
CA ALA A 22 -10.98 -16.52 18.85
C ALA A 22 -11.13 -15.12 18.24
N ASP A 23 -10.51 -14.11 18.84
CA ASP A 23 -10.50 -12.74 18.33
C ASP A 23 -9.80 -12.61 16.97
N VAL A 24 -8.61 -13.21 16.81
CA VAL A 24 -7.94 -13.21 15.49
C VAL A 24 -8.76 -13.94 14.44
N ARG A 25 -9.43 -15.05 14.79
CA ARG A 25 -10.34 -15.75 13.86
C ARG A 25 -11.59 -14.94 13.52
N ALA A 26 -12.06 -14.06 14.39
CA ALA A 26 -13.17 -13.16 14.10
C ALA A 26 -12.82 -12.13 13.02
N HIS A 27 -11.53 -11.87 12.81
CA HIS A 27 -10.99 -11.01 11.76
C HIS A 27 -10.43 -11.82 10.58
N ALA A 28 -10.74 -13.11 10.48
CA ALA A 28 -10.29 -13.93 9.36
C ALA A 28 -10.99 -13.49 8.07
N ASP A 29 -10.18 -13.28 7.05
CA ASP A 29 -10.59 -13.00 5.67
C ASP A 29 -11.58 -14.05 5.15
N SER A 30 -12.60 -13.60 4.40
CA SER A 30 -13.56 -14.48 3.75
C SER A 30 -13.13 -14.72 2.30
N PRO A 31 -12.61 -15.92 1.95
CA PRO A 31 -12.08 -16.18 0.61
C PRO A 31 -13.14 -16.14 -0.51
N ASP A 32 -14.43 -16.10 -0.17
CA ASP A 32 -15.53 -16.26 -1.11
C ASP A 32 -16.17 -14.95 -1.61
N GLN A 33 -15.68 -13.77 -1.22
CA GLN A 33 -16.42 -12.52 -1.46
C GLN A 33 -15.59 -11.34 -1.99
N GLY A 34 -14.90 -11.50 -3.13
CA GLY A 34 -14.52 -10.36 -3.98
C GLY A 34 -13.03 -10.20 -4.30
N ARG A 35 -12.66 -8.99 -4.74
CA ARG A 35 -11.30 -8.61 -5.21
C ARG A 35 -10.27 -8.49 -4.08
N TRP A 36 -10.71 -8.17 -2.86
CA TRP A 36 -9.86 -7.95 -1.68
C TRP A 36 -9.93 -9.14 -0.72
N PRO A 37 -8.83 -9.51 -0.04
CA PRO A 37 -8.81 -10.66 0.88
C PRO A 37 -9.91 -10.61 1.96
N SER A 38 -10.18 -9.42 2.49
CA SER A 38 -11.21 -9.19 3.52
C SER A 38 -12.65 -9.39 3.02
N GLY A 39 -12.85 -9.44 1.69
CA GLY A 39 -14.15 -9.38 1.03
C GLY A 39 -14.78 -7.99 1.00
N ALA A 40 -14.04 -6.94 1.37
CA ALA A 40 -14.53 -5.56 1.32
C ALA A 40 -14.79 -5.09 -0.13
N THR A 41 -15.88 -4.34 -0.32
CA THR A 41 -16.14 -3.63 -1.59
C THR A 41 -15.41 -2.30 -1.66
N ASP A 42 -15.10 -1.69 -0.52
CA ASP A 42 -14.36 -0.44 -0.40
C ASP A 42 -13.15 -0.64 0.52
N PRO A 43 -11.96 -0.94 -0.03
CA PRO A 43 -10.76 -1.18 0.77
C PRO A 43 -10.27 0.12 1.42
N VAL A 44 -9.75 0.04 2.65
CA VAL A 44 -9.15 1.21 3.32
C VAL A 44 -7.62 1.16 3.22
N PRO A 45 -6.99 1.92 2.30
CA PRO A 45 -5.55 1.90 2.14
C PRO A 45 -4.83 2.60 3.30
N VAL A 46 -3.76 1.98 3.78
CA VAL A 46 -2.88 2.50 4.85
C VAL A 46 -1.48 2.78 4.31
N VAL A 47 -0.90 3.88 4.79
CA VAL A 47 0.46 4.32 4.41
C VAL A 47 1.43 3.99 5.53
N LEU A 48 2.47 3.22 5.22
CA LEU A 48 3.49 2.80 6.18
C LEU A 48 4.90 3.15 5.66
N ALA A 49 5.85 3.31 6.57
CA ALA A 49 7.26 3.25 6.17
C ALA A 49 7.59 1.83 5.66
N ALA A 50 8.45 1.69 4.66
CA ALA A 50 8.83 0.36 4.15
C ALA A 50 9.55 -0.51 5.22
N LEU A 51 10.18 0.14 6.20
CA LEU A 51 10.82 -0.48 7.37
C LEU A 51 9.86 -0.73 8.55
N ASP A 52 8.60 -0.31 8.44
CA ASP A 52 7.63 -0.50 9.52
C ASP A 52 7.45 -2.01 9.83
N PRO A 53 7.38 -2.42 11.10
CA PRO A 53 7.11 -3.80 11.47
C PRO A 53 5.79 -4.36 10.92
N ALA A 54 4.80 -3.48 10.65
CA ALA A 54 3.52 -3.86 10.06
C ALA A 54 3.59 -4.10 8.54
N ASN A 55 4.70 -3.77 7.87
CA ASN A 55 4.91 -4.12 6.47
C ASN A 55 5.51 -5.54 6.34
N PRO A 56 4.76 -6.54 5.86
CA PRO A 56 5.28 -7.91 5.71
C PRO A 56 6.20 -8.07 4.49
N TYR A 57 6.09 -7.19 3.50
CA TYR A 57 6.81 -7.29 2.24
C TYR A 57 8.29 -6.96 2.37
N GLY A 58 9.14 -7.78 1.74
CA GLY A 58 10.59 -7.72 1.87
C GLY A 58 11.11 -8.26 3.20
N SER A 59 10.28 -8.98 3.96
CA SER A 59 10.68 -9.65 5.19
C SER A 59 10.13 -11.08 5.24
N VAL A 60 8.84 -11.23 5.51
CA VAL A 60 8.14 -12.52 5.55
C VAL A 60 7.54 -12.83 4.18
N LEU A 61 7.00 -11.81 3.50
CA LEU A 61 6.51 -11.93 2.13
C LEU A 61 7.56 -11.41 1.14
N ALA A 62 7.69 -12.09 -0.01
CA ALA A 62 8.44 -11.56 -1.13
C ALA A 62 7.72 -10.32 -1.69
N TRP A 63 8.49 -9.39 -2.25
CA TRP A 63 7.90 -8.29 -3.03
C TRP A 63 7.19 -8.85 -4.26
N PRO A 64 6.01 -8.33 -4.64
CA PRO A 64 5.40 -8.68 -5.92
C PRO A 64 6.35 -8.36 -7.08
N GLU A 65 6.31 -9.19 -8.11
CA GLU A 65 7.08 -8.95 -9.33
C GLU A 65 6.58 -7.70 -10.05
N HIS A 66 7.52 -6.95 -10.61
CA HIS A 66 7.22 -5.75 -11.40
C HIS A 66 8.31 -5.56 -12.44
N ASP A 67 7.94 -5.25 -13.68
CA ASP A 67 8.88 -5.23 -14.80
C ASP A 67 9.99 -4.18 -14.61
N SER A 68 9.61 -2.96 -14.23
CA SER A 68 10.50 -1.80 -14.15
C SER A 68 11.07 -1.51 -12.77
N ALA A 69 10.64 -2.23 -11.72
CA ALA A 69 10.96 -1.86 -10.34
C ALA A 69 11.45 -3.05 -9.51
N ARG A 70 12.34 -2.76 -8.56
CA ARG A 70 12.81 -3.71 -7.55
C ARG A 70 12.65 -3.06 -6.17
N PRO A 71 11.47 -3.21 -5.53
CA PRO A 71 11.19 -2.62 -4.24
C PRO A 71 12.15 -3.12 -3.16
N SER A 72 12.36 -2.30 -2.13
CA SER A 72 13.20 -2.66 -0.98
C SER A 72 12.72 -1.98 0.30
N ARG A 73 13.08 -2.58 1.44
CA ARG A 73 12.85 -1.99 2.78
C ARG A 73 13.91 -0.93 3.09
N ALA A 74 13.95 0.13 2.30
CA ALA A 74 14.92 1.22 2.45
C ALA A 74 14.40 2.32 3.41
N ALA A 75 15.32 2.94 4.15
CA ALA A 75 14.98 4.05 5.03
C ALA A 75 14.45 5.26 4.25
N GLY A 76 13.23 5.69 4.60
CA GLY A 76 12.52 6.77 3.93
C GLY A 76 11.73 6.35 2.68
N ALA A 77 11.72 5.07 2.34
CA ALA A 77 10.73 4.51 1.41
C ALA A 77 9.39 4.28 2.13
N ILE A 78 8.31 4.30 1.36
CA ILE A 78 6.93 4.18 1.83
C ILE A 78 6.27 3.03 1.09
N VAL A 79 5.34 2.34 1.74
CA VAL A 79 4.43 1.40 1.10
C VAL A 79 2.99 1.81 1.38
N VAL A 80 2.10 1.49 0.44
CA VAL A 80 0.66 1.59 0.63
C VAL A 80 0.09 0.18 0.57
N LEU A 81 -0.63 -0.21 1.60
CA LEU A 81 -1.29 -1.51 1.72
C LEU A 81 -2.79 -1.33 1.82
N ALA A 82 -3.58 -2.27 1.31
CA ALA A 82 -4.98 -2.41 1.66
C ALA A 82 -5.26 -3.88 1.92
N ASP A 83 -5.88 -4.20 3.06
CA ASP A 83 -6.18 -5.57 3.48
C ASP A 83 -4.99 -6.53 3.33
N GLY A 84 -3.81 -6.07 3.72
CA GLY A 84 -2.56 -6.83 3.62
C GLY A 84 -1.96 -6.92 2.22
N VAL A 85 -2.66 -6.48 1.17
CA VAL A 85 -2.18 -6.46 -0.22
C VAL A 85 -1.35 -5.19 -0.47
N LEU A 86 -0.16 -5.36 -1.06
CA LEU A 86 0.66 -4.24 -1.51
C LEU A 86 0.04 -3.55 -2.72
N LEU A 87 -0.31 -2.27 -2.55
CA LEU A 87 -0.83 -1.42 -3.64
C LEU A 87 0.27 -0.63 -4.31
N ALA A 88 1.21 -0.12 -3.50
CA ALA A 88 2.28 0.70 -4.01
C ALA A 88 3.55 0.67 -3.16
N HIS A 89 4.67 0.93 -3.83
CA HIS A 89 5.94 1.28 -3.21
C HIS A 89 6.36 2.67 -3.68
N LEU A 90 6.81 3.50 -2.75
CA LEU A 90 7.41 4.80 -3.02
C LEU A 90 8.88 4.76 -2.59
N THR A 91 9.76 5.07 -3.52
CA THR A 91 11.20 5.19 -3.23
C THR A 91 11.49 6.31 -2.23
N ARG A 92 12.70 6.31 -1.67
CA ARG A 92 13.17 7.36 -0.76
C ARG A 92 12.98 8.74 -1.39
N GLY A 93 12.30 9.63 -0.66
CA GLY A 93 11.99 10.99 -1.11
C GLY A 93 10.73 11.09 -1.99
N GLY A 94 10.07 9.97 -2.27
CA GLY A 94 8.73 9.90 -2.84
C GLY A 94 8.63 10.24 -4.34
N ARG A 95 9.74 10.19 -5.07
CA ARG A 95 9.80 10.60 -6.48
C ARG A 95 9.38 9.52 -7.46
N VAL A 96 9.67 8.26 -7.15
CA VAL A 96 9.32 7.12 -8.00
C VAL A 96 8.27 6.30 -7.27
N LEU A 97 7.12 6.16 -7.91
CA LEU A 97 6.00 5.32 -7.51
C LEU A 97 6.02 4.03 -8.32
N THR A 98 5.83 2.90 -7.65
CA THR A 98 5.50 1.62 -8.28
C THR A 98 4.11 1.23 -7.85
N VAL A 99 3.22 0.93 -8.79
CA VAL A 99 1.84 0.50 -8.54
C VAL A 99 1.73 -1.01 -8.83
N PHE A 100 1.08 -1.74 -7.94
CA PHE A 100 0.89 -3.19 -8.05
C PHE A 100 -0.59 -3.54 -8.27
N GLY A 101 -0.84 -4.73 -8.79
CA GLY A 101 -2.20 -5.23 -9.07
C GLY A 101 -2.63 -5.04 -10.53
N GLU A 102 -3.74 -5.68 -10.88
CA GLU A 102 -4.23 -5.74 -12.28
C GLU A 102 -4.89 -4.44 -12.73
N ASP A 103 -5.72 -3.84 -11.88
CA ASP A 103 -6.35 -2.55 -12.15
C ASP A 103 -5.46 -1.41 -11.65
N ARG A 104 -4.60 -0.93 -12.54
CA ARG A 104 -3.64 0.14 -12.24
C ARG A 104 -4.30 1.48 -11.96
N GLU A 105 -5.41 1.80 -12.63
CA GLU A 105 -6.09 3.08 -12.46
C GLU A 105 -6.80 3.14 -11.10
N GLU A 106 -7.59 2.13 -10.77
CA GLU A 106 -8.25 2.02 -9.45
C GLU A 106 -7.21 2.06 -8.33
N THR A 107 -6.13 1.28 -8.47
CA THR A 107 -5.07 1.21 -7.46
C THR A 107 -4.36 2.57 -7.32
N ALA A 108 -4.04 3.25 -8.42
CA ALA A 108 -3.43 4.57 -8.36
C ALA A 108 -4.34 5.60 -7.66
N ALA A 109 -5.66 5.54 -7.88
CA ALA A 109 -6.62 6.41 -7.20
C ALA A 109 -6.64 6.17 -5.68
N LEU A 110 -6.70 4.90 -5.24
CA LEU A 110 -6.63 4.52 -3.83
C LEU A 110 -5.31 4.98 -3.18
N VAL A 111 -4.19 4.77 -3.87
CA VAL A 111 -2.86 5.18 -3.40
C VAL A 111 -2.79 6.70 -3.22
N VAL A 112 -3.25 7.48 -4.20
CA VAL A 112 -3.26 8.94 -4.08
C VAL A 112 -4.14 9.39 -2.92
N SER A 113 -5.33 8.82 -2.77
CA SER A 113 -6.23 9.11 -1.65
C SER A 113 -5.54 8.86 -0.29
N ALA A 114 -4.92 7.68 -0.14
CA ALA A 114 -4.21 7.30 1.09
C ALA A 114 -3.06 8.25 1.44
N LEU A 115 -2.25 8.60 0.44
CA LEU A 115 -1.13 9.51 0.63
C LEU A 115 -1.61 10.92 1.00
N ARG A 116 -2.70 11.40 0.40
CA ARG A 116 -3.30 12.70 0.74
C ARG A 116 -3.81 12.73 2.18
N SER A 117 -4.51 11.69 2.61
CA SER A 117 -4.99 11.56 4.00
C SER A 117 -3.82 11.53 4.99
N ALA A 118 -2.77 10.77 4.69
CA ALA A 118 -1.56 10.74 5.52
C ALA A 118 -0.85 12.10 5.60
N VAL A 119 -0.85 12.90 4.52
CA VAL A 119 -0.33 14.28 4.57
C VAL A 119 -1.24 15.19 5.40
N ALA A 120 -2.56 15.06 5.25
CA ALA A 120 -3.55 15.86 5.99
C ALA A 120 -3.49 15.62 7.50
N GLU A 121 -3.29 14.36 7.90
CA GLU A 121 -3.14 13.94 9.30
C GLU A 121 -1.74 14.26 9.87
N GLY A 122 -0.83 14.84 9.08
CA GLY A 122 0.53 15.19 9.52
C GLY A 122 1.46 13.99 9.71
N ARG A 123 1.03 12.78 9.33
CA ARG A 123 1.85 11.55 9.39
C ARG A 123 2.98 11.54 8.37
N MET A 124 2.85 12.30 7.30
CA MET A 124 3.91 12.47 6.30
C MET A 124 3.95 13.89 5.74
N ARG A 125 5.11 14.28 5.22
CA ARG A 125 5.26 15.56 4.51
C ARG A 125 4.69 15.43 3.09
N ARG A 126 4.25 16.55 2.51
CA ARG A 126 3.95 16.65 1.09
C ARG A 126 5.11 16.10 0.25
N LEU A 127 4.79 15.49 -0.88
CA LEU A 127 5.78 14.91 -1.77
C LEU A 127 5.40 15.13 -3.24
N ARG A 128 6.37 14.91 -4.12
CA ARG A 128 6.17 14.99 -5.56
C ARG A 128 6.58 13.68 -6.20
N ILE A 129 5.64 13.08 -6.91
CA ILE A 129 5.84 11.89 -7.73
C ILE A 129 6.21 12.38 -9.13
N GLU A 130 7.34 11.91 -9.64
CA GLU A 130 7.94 12.33 -10.89
C GLU A 130 7.94 11.19 -11.92
N GLU A 131 7.88 9.95 -11.45
CA GLU A 131 7.86 8.72 -12.24
C GLU A 131 6.88 7.72 -11.63
N VAL A 132 6.16 7.00 -12.49
CA VAL A 132 5.32 5.86 -12.13
C VAL A 132 5.70 4.68 -13.02
N ASP A 133 6.02 3.55 -12.41
CA ASP A 133 6.31 2.29 -13.10
C ASP A 133 7.43 2.39 -14.14
N GLY A 134 8.44 3.24 -13.90
CA GLY A 134 9.57 3.44 -14.80
C GLY A 134 9.34 4.54 -15.86
N GLU A 135 8.16 5.15 -15.89
CA GLU A 135 7.79 6.18 -16.86
C GLU A 135 7.47 7.52 -16.19
N ARG A 136 7.75 8.63 -16.88
CA ARG A 136 7.35 9.97 -16.41
C ARG A 136 5.84 10.01 -16.20
N VAL A 137 5.36 10.67 -15.13
CA VAL A 137 3.92 10.66 -14.78
C VAL A 137 3.02 11.01 -15.97
N GLY A 138 3.35 12.05 -16.75
CA GLY A 138 2.56 12.46 -17.92
C GLY A 138 2.54 11.47 -19.09
N SER A 139 3.41 10.46 -19.10
CA SER A 139 3.43 9.38 -20.11
C SER A 139 2.91 8.05 -19.56
N SER A 140 2.82 7.91 -18.23
CA SER A 140 2.47 6.65 -17.55
C SER A 140 1.02 6.15 -17.76
N GLY A 141 0.14 6.96 -18.36
CA GLY A 141 -1.29 6.70 -18.45
C GLY A 141 -2.07 6.97 -17.15
N LEU A 142 -1.40 7.22 -16.03
CA LEU A 142 -2.03 7.39 -14.71
C LEU A 142 -2.19 8.85 -14.27
N GLU A 143 -1.65 9.82 -15.03
CA GLU A 143 -1.70 11.24 -14.66
C GLU A 143 -3.14 11.73 -14.40
N ALA A 144 -4.06 11.49 -15.34
CA ALA A 144 -5.45 11.92 -15.22
C ALA A 144 -6.13 11.33 -13.98
N THR A 145 -5.90 10.04 -13.72
CA THR A 145 -6.43 9.33 -12.55
C THR A 145 -5.87 9.89 -11.25
N MET A 146 -4.57 10.17 -11.18
CA MET A 146 -3.95 10.78 -10.01
C MET A 146 -4.50 12.19 -9.74
N LEU A 147 -4.73 12.98 -10.79
CA LEU A 147 -5.34 14.32 -10.67
C LEU A 147 -6.79 14.23 -10.19
N ALA A 148 -7.58 13.29 -10.73
CA ALA A 148 -8.95 13.05 -10.30
C ALA A 148 -9.03 12.63 -8.82
N ALA A 149 -8.04 11.88 -8.34
CA ALA A 149 -7.89 11.52 -6.92
C ALA A 149 -7.35 12.67 -6.03
N GLY A 150 -7.07 13.84 -6.61
CA GLY A 150 -6.71 15.06 -5.89
C GLY A 150 -5.22 15.38 -5.82
N ALA A 151 -4.37 14.71 -6.61
CA ALA A 151 -3.01 15.16 -6.84
C ALA A 151 -3.00 16.48 -7.65
N ARG A 152 -1.92 17.25 -7.55
CA ARG A 152 -1.78 18.53 -8.27
C ARG A 152 -0.67 18.47 -9.31
N LEU A 153 -0.97 18.89 -10.53
CA LEU A 153 0.00 18.91 -11.62
C LEU A 153 1.15 19.89 -11.34
N THR A 154 2.35 19.49 -11.73
CA THR A 154 3.55 20.32 -11.73
C THR A 154 4.37 20.05 -12.99
N PRO A 155 5.28 20.95 -13.41
CA PRO A 155 6.12 20.72 -14.58
C PRO A 155 6.98 19.44 -14.51
N LYS A 156 7.24 18.93 -13.30
CA LYS A 156 8.09 17.76 -13.08
C LYS A 156 7.32 16.48 -12.69
N GLY A 157 5.99 16.50 -12.68
CA GLY A 157 5.15 15.37 -12.26
C GLY A 157 3.93 15.83 -11.45
N VAL A 158 3.49 15.06 -10.48
CA VAL A 158 2.33 15.40 -9.63
C VAL A 158 2.73 15.56 -8.16
N THR A 159 2.09 16.48 -7.46
CA THR A 159 2.30 16.73 -6.03
C THR A 159 1.15 16.17 -5.23
N ILE A 160 1.49 15.49 -4.14
CA ILE A 160 0.57 15.03 -3.11
C ILE A 160 0.64 15.99 -1.94
N GLU A 161 -0.50 16.56 -1.60
CA GLU A 161 -0.67 17.51 -0.51
C GLU A 161 -2.03 17.32 0.16
N ALA A 162 -2.19 17.90 1.35
CA ALA A 162 -3.44 17.83 2.09
C ALA A 162 -4.62 18.38 1.25
N PRO A 163 -5.84 17.83 1.41
CA PRO A 163 -7.05 18.48 0.91
C PRO A 163 -7.08 19.93 1.39
N HIS A 164 -7.41 20.85 0.48
CA HIS A 164 -7.72 22.21 0.90
C HIS A 164 -9.09 22.14 1.61
N ALA A 165 -9.14 22.66 2.84
CA ALA A 165 -10.37 22.77 3.62
C ALA A 165 -11.34 23.80 3.00
#